data_AF-A0AAD4ZEH2-F1
#
_entry.id   AF-A0AAD4ZEH2-F1
#
_cell.length_a   1.000
_cell.length_b   1.000
_cell.length_c   1.000
_cell.angle_alpha   90.00
_cell.angle_beta   90.00
_cell.angle_gamma   90.00
#
_symmetry.space_group_name_H-M   'P 1'
#
loop_
_entity.id
_entity.type
_entity.pdbx_description
1 polymer ?
#
loop_
_entity_poly.entity_id
_entity_poly.type
_entity_poly.pdbx_seq_one_letter_code
_entity_poly.pdbx_strand_id
1 'polypeptide(L)'
;MTINILAGLLENAVIAVGSFSICMNFQNWEIMLLVGLNAAISTRVSNELGMGRPRATKYAVCTAVLQSLIVGILSMIAVFISRDYYATVFTNSEICNVPLLV
;
A
#
# COMPACT_ATOMS: atom_id res chain seq x y z
N MET A 1 8.03 -9.15 -10.34
CA MET A 1 8.28 -9.36 -11.78
C MET A 1 7.86 -10.77 -12.23
N THR A 2 8.24 -11.84 -11.53
CA THR A 2 7.86 -13.23 -11.90
C THR A 2 6.37 -13.57 -11.71
N ILE A 3 5.71 -13.00 -10.70
CA ILE A 3 4.27 -13.25 -10.43
C ILE A 3 3.35 -12.77 -11.57
N ASN A 4 3.69 -11.70 -12.29
CA ASN A 4 2.92 -11.26 -13.46
C ASN A 4 2.95 -12.28 -14.60
N ILE A 5 4.12 -12.89 -14.82
CA ILE A 5 4.31 -13.88 -15.89
C ILE A 5 3.53 -15.15 -15.55
N LEU A 6 3.49 -15.53 -14.26
CA LEU A 6 2.73 -16.68 -13.78
C LEU A 6 1.21 -16.43 -13.80
N ALA A 7 0.76 -15.22 -13.43
CA ALA A 7 -0.64 -14.81 -13.53
C ALA A 7 -1.13 -14.74 -15.00
N GLY A 8 -0.21 -14.50 -15.94
CA GLY A 8 -0.45 -14.56 -17.38
C GLY A 8 -0.68 -15.98 -17.93
N LEU A 9 -0.34 -17.02 -17.15
CA LEU A 9 -0.48 -18.43 -17.53
C LEU A 9 -1.82 -19.06 -17.11
N LEU A 10 -2.67 -18.29 -16.41
CA LEU A 10 -3.98 -18.74 -15.93
C LEU A 10 -5.04 -18.60 -17.04
N GLU A 11 -6.03 -19.49 -17.10
CA GLU A 11 -7.09 -19.48 -18.13
C GLU A 11 -7.82 -18.13 -18.24
N ASN A 12 -7.84 -17.33 -17.16
CA ASN A 12 -8.39 -15.98 -17.11
C ASN A 12 -7.31 -14.90 -16.84
N ALA A 13 -6.16 -15.03 -17.51
CA ALA A 13 -4.99 -14.17 -17.36
C ALA A 13 -5.28 -12.66 -17.45
N VAL A 14 -6.21 -12.24 -18.33
CA VAL A 14 -6.52 -10.82 -18.53
C VAL A 14 -7.11 -10.17 -17.27
N ILE A 15 -8.01 -10.87 -16.57
CA ILE A 15 -8.67 -10.38 -15.36
C ILE A 15 -7.68 -10.42 -14.17
N ALA A 16 -6.93 -11.52 -14.05
CA ALA A 16 -5.93 -11.69 -13.00
C ALA A 16 -4.80 -10.65 -13.10
N VAL A 17 -4.22 -10.46 -14.29
CA VAL A 17 -3.16 -9.46 -14.53
C VAL A 17 -3.72 -8.03 -14.45
N GLY A 18 -4.96 -7.79 -14.88
CA GLY A 18 -5.63 -6.50 -14.77
C GLY A 18 -5.78 -6.03 -13.32
N SER A 19 -6.33 -6.89 -12.45
CA SER A 19 -6.44 -6.61 -11.01
C SER A 19 -5.07 -6.43 -10.34
N PHE A 20 -4.09 -7.26 -10.72
CA PHE A 20 -2.73 -7.16 -10.18
C PHE A 20 -2.03 -5.84 -10.55
N SER A 21 -2.21 -5.36 -11.79
CA SER A 21 -1.66 -4.07 -12.24
C SER A 21 -2.20 -2.89 -11.43
N ILE A 22 -3.48 -2.95 -11.05
CA ILE A 22 -4.12 -1.95 -10.20
C ILE A 22 -3.52 -1.98 -8.79
N CYS A 23 -3.39 -3.18 -8.19
CA CYS A 23 -2.76 -3.35 -6.88
C CYS A 23 -1.32 -2.82 -6.86
N MET A 24 -0.55 -3.08 -7.91
CA MET A 24 0.82 -2.58 -8.03
C MET A 24 0.92 -1.06 -8.13
N ASN A 25 -0.03 -0.39 -8.79
CA ASN A 25 -0.07 1.07 -8.82
C ASN A 25 -0.31 1.67 -7.43
N PHE A 26 -1.25 1.11 -6.68
CA PHE A 26 -1.52 1.57 -5.31
C PHE A 26 -0.31 1.33 -4.39
N GLN A 27 0.32 0.16 -4.49
CA GLN A 27 1.54 -0.15 -3.75
C GLN A 27 2.68 0.82 -4.10
N ASN A 28 2.83 1.22 -5.36
CA ASN A 28 3.85 2.19 -5.76
C ASN A 28 3.64 3.56 -5.12
N TRP A 29 2.38 3.99 -4.99
CA TRP A 29 2.00 5.21 -4.28
C TRP A 29 2.35 5.14 -2.79
N GLU A 30 2.04 4.02 -2.15
CA GLU A 30 2.37 3.79 -0.73
C GLU A 30 3.89 3.77 -0.49
N ILE A 31 4.66 3.16 -1.41
CA ILE A 31 6.13 3.14 -1.36
C ILE A 31 6.70 4.56 -1.46
N MET A 32 6.18 5.42 -2.33
CA MET A 32 6.65 6.81 -2.42
C MET A 32 6.46 7.58 -1.11
N LEU A 33 5.30 7.41 -0.45
CA LEU A 33 5.03 8.02 0.86
C LEU A 33 5.98 7.49 1.93
N LEU A 34 6.18 6.17 1.99
CA LEU A 34 7.07 5.53 2.96
C LEU A 34 8.54 5.91 2.77
N VAL A 35 9.01 6.03 1.53
CA VAL A 35 10.38 6.47 1.22
C VAL A 35 10.60 7.91 1.67
N GLY A 36 9.65 8.81 1.41
CA GLY A 36 9.73 10.21 1.84
C GLY A 36 9.80 10.35 3.36
N LEU A 37 8.96 9.61 4.09
CA LEU A 37 8.97 9.61 5.55
C LEU A 37 10.28 9.03 6.11
N ASN A 38 10.75 7.90 5.58
CA ASN A 38 12.02 7.30 6.00
C ASN A 38 13.21 8.24 5.76
N ALA A 39 13.23 8.98 4.64
CA ALA A 39 14.25 9.98 4.38
C ALA A 39 14.22 11.15 5.38
N ALA A 40 13.02 11.66 5.70
CA ALA A 40 12.85 12.73 6.68
C ALA A 40 13.25 12.30 8.10
N ILE A 41 12.89 11.08 8.50
CA ILE A 41 13.29 10.51 9.79
C ILE A 41 14.80 10.29 9.84
N SER A 42 15.38 9.74 8.76
CA SER A 42 16.82 9.48 8.68
C SER A 42 17.65 10.75 8.87
N THR A 43 17.27 11.85 8.21
CA THR A 43 17.95 13.15 8.38
C THR A 43 17.78 13.72 9.79
N ARG A 44 16.57 13.65 10.38
CA ARG A 44 16.31 14.04 11.78
C ARG A 44 17.14 13.23 12.79
N VAL A 45 17.12 11.90 12.67
CA VAL A 45 17.83 10.98 13.56
C VAL A 45 19.34 11.18 13.44
N SER A 46 19.85 11.32 12.22
CA SER A 46 21.28 11.58 11.96
C SER A 46 21.73 12.91 12.58
N ASN A 47 20.92 13.95 12.48
CA ASN A 47 21.24 15.26 13.04
C ASN A 47 21.22 15.26 14.58
N GLU A 48 20.25 14.59 15.21
CA GLU A 48 20.18 14.47 16.68
C GLU A 48 21.26 13.54 17.26
N LEU A 49 21.65 12.49 16.52
CA LEU A 49 22.79 11.63 16.87
C LEU A 49 24.11 12.40 16.81
N GLY A 50 24.32 13.21 15.77
CA GLY A 50 25.53 14.03 15.61
C GLY A 50 25.72 15.08 16.72
N MET A 51 24.63 15.55 17.34
CA MET A 51 24.68 16.47 18.48
C MET A 51 24.77 15.77 19.85
N GLY A 52 24.92 14.44 19.89
CA GLY A 52 25.08 13.69 21.15
C GLY A 52 23.83 13.72 22.04
N ARG A 53 22.62 13.82 21.46
CA ARG A 53 21.33 13.91 22.18
C ARG A 53 20.51 12.60 22.09
N PRO A 54 20.86 11.54 22.83
CA PRO A 54 20.24 10.22 22.69
C PRO A 54 18.75 10.18 23.09
N ARG A 55 18.30 11.09 23.96
CA ARG A 55 16.87 11.20 24.32
C ARG A 55 16.02 11.64 23.14
N ALA A 56 16.47 12.64 22.38
CA ALA A 56 15.75 13.15 21.20
C ALA A 56 15.68 12.10 20.09
N THR A 57 16.77 11.34 19.88
CA THR A 57 16.81 10.23 18.92
C THR A 57 15.76 9.15 19.24
N LYS A 58 15.61 8.76 20.51
CA LYS A 58 14.58 7.78 20.92
C LYS A 58 13.16 8.27 20.59
N TYR A 59 12.88 9.54 20.82
CA TYR A 59 11.58 10.12 20.45
C TYR A 59 11.36 10.11 18.94
N ALA A 60 12.37 10.45 18.14
CA ALA A 60 12.26 10.44 16.67
C ALA A 60 11.92 9.04 16.12
N VAL A 61 12.54 7.99 16.68
CA VAL A 61 12.22 6.60 16.31
C VAL A 61 10.81 6.21 16.77
N CYS A 62 10.39 6.60 17.97
CA CYS A 62 9.03 6.33 18.46
C CYS A 62 7.97 6.99 17.56
N THR A 63 8.20 8.25 17.15
CA THR A 63 7.31 8.95 16.22
C THR A 63 7.29 8.31 14.84
N ALA A 64 8.42 7.74 14.38
CA ALA A 64 8.48 7.02 13.12
C ALA A 64 7.59 5.76 13.12
N VAL A 65 7.62 4.99 14.21
CA VAL A 65 6.78 3.80 14.37
C VAL A 65 5.29 4.15 14.48
N LEU A 66 4.95 5.24 15.17
CA LEU A 66 3.57 5.74 15.20
C LEU A 66 3.10 6.20 13.83
N GLN A 67 3.95 6.92 13.10
CA GLN A 67 3.64 7.39 11.74
C GLN A 67 3.40 6.21 10.79
N SER A 68 4.21 5.14 10.85
CA SER A 68 4.00 3.96 10.00
C SER A 68 2.72 3.21 10.34
N LEU A 69 2.35 3.14 11.63
CA LEU A 69 1.06 2.58 12.07
C LEU A 69 -0.12 3.39 11.49
N ILE A 70 -0.06 4.71 11.58
CA ILE A 70 -1.11 5.60 11.06
C ILE A 70 -1.24 5.47 9.54
N VAL A 71 -0.12 5.46 8.81
CA VAL A 71 -0.11 5.28 7.35
C VAL A 71 -0.68 3.91 6.97
N GLY A 72 -0.37 2.84 7.71
CA GLY A 72 -0.94 1.52 7.49
C GLY A 72 -2.46 1.44 7.74
N ILE A 73 -2.97 2.13 8.76
CA ILE A 73 -4.41 2.23 9.01
C ILE A 73 -5.10 3.02 7.89
N LEU A 74 -4.49 4.13 7.46
CA LEU A 74 -4.99 4.93 6.34
C LEU A 74 -4.99 4.13 5.03
N SER A 75 -3.95 3.34 4.74
CA SER A 75 -3.91 2.51 3.54
C SER A 75 -4.94 1.39 3.60
N MET A 76 -5.17 0.78 4.77
CA MET A 76 -6.25 -0.19 4.97
C MET A 76 -7.62 0.41 4.67
N ILE A 77 -7.93 1.61 5.18
CA ILE A 77 -9.19 2.32 4.92
C ILE A 77 -9.32 2.68 3.44
N ALA A 78 -8.24 3.18 2.83
CA ALA A 78 -8.22 3.55 1.42
C ALA A 78 -8.49 2.35 0.51
N VAL A 79 -7.91 1.18 0.80
CA VAL A 79 -8.21 -0.07 0.08
C VAL A 79 -9.67 -0.48 0.28
N PHE A 80 -10.21 -0.34 1.49
CA PHE A 80 -11.60 -0.68 1.79
C PHE A 80 -12.60 0.18 0.97
N ILE A 81 -12.36 1.50 0.92
CA ILE A 81 -13.19 2.44 0.13
C ILE A 81 -13.00 2.20 -1.37
N SER A 82 -11.77 1.95 -1.81
CA SER A 82 -11.47 1.68 -3.22
C SER A 82 -12.19 0.41 -3.70
N ARG A 83 -12.44 -0.56 -2.80
CA ARG A 83 -13.17 -1.79 -3.11
C ARG A 83 -14.58 -1.51 -3.65
N ASP A 84 -15.29 -0.53 -3.09
CA ASP A 84 -16.62 -0.13 -3.54
C ASP A 84 -16.56 0.62 -4.88
N TYR A 85 -15.53 1.44 -5.09
CA TYR A 85 -15.36 2.19 -6.34
C TYR A 85 -14.97 1.28 -7.52
N TYR A 86 -14.07 0.31 -7.29
CA TYR A 86 -13.68 -0.66 -8.31
C TYR A 86 -14.80 -1.66 -8.65
N ALA A 87 -15.62 -2.07 -7.67
CA ALA A 87 -16.79 -2.90 -7.93
C ALA A 87 -17.78 -2.22 -8.89
N THR A 88 -17.91 -0.89 -8.79
CA THR A 88 -18.81 -0.08 -9.61
C THR A 88 -18.24 0.18 -11.02
N VAL A 89 -16.92 0.32 -11.17
CA VAL A 89 -16.27 0.53 -12.48
C VAL A 89 -16.20 -0.76 -13.30
N PHE A 90 -16.04 -1.93 -12.67
CA PHE A 90 -16.04 -3.23 -13.35
C PHE A 90 -17.44 -3.85 -13.51
N THR A 91 -18.45 -3.34 -12.81
CA THR A 91 -19.85 -3.77 -12.96
C THR A 91 -20.65 -2.71 -13.69
N ASN A 92 -20.57 -2.69 -15.02
CA ASN A 92 -21.67 -2.23 -15.85
C ASN A 92 -22.43 -3.47 -16.35
N SER A 93 -23.63 -3.67 -15.78
CA SER A 93 -24.71 -4.59 -16.21
C SER A 93 -24.49 -6.12 -16.17
N GLU A 94 -25.27 -6.75 -15.26
CA GLU A 94 -26.17 -7.90 -15.48
C GLU A 94 -25.72 -9.38 -15.42
N ILE A 95 -24.49 -9.77 -15.05
CA ILE A 95 -24.15 -11.22 -14.97
C ILE A 95 -23.88 -11.75 -13.55
N CYS A 96 -23.81 -10.90 -12.51
CA CYS A 96 -23.55 -11.36 -11.14
C CYS A 96 -24.78 -11.36 -10.24
N ASN A 97 -25.80 -12.14 -10.61
CA ASN A 97 -26.75 -12.73 -9.67
C ASN A 97 -26.43 -14.22 -9.50
N VAL A 98 -25.16 -14.54 -9.23
CA VAL A 98 -24.78 -15.88 -8.77
C VAL A 98 -24.20 -15.70 -7.37
N PRO A 99 -24.87 -16.22 -6.33
CA PRO A 99 -24.51 -15.97 -4.95
C PRO A 99 -23.15 -16.59 -4.64
N LEU A 100 -22.36 -15.87 -3.84
CA LEU A 100 -21.26 -16.42 -3.08
C LEU A 100 -21.69 -17.73 -2.38
N LEU A 101 -21.29 -18.88 -2.92
CA LEU A 101 -21.02 -20.15 -2.25
C LEU A 101 -20.67 -21.22 -3.29
N VAL A 102 -19.36 -21.35 -3.58
CA VAL A 102 -18.54 -22.56 -3.80
C VAL A 102 -17.23 -22.12 -4.47
#